data_AF-A0A0G4HDX0-F1
#
_entry.id   AF-A0A0G4HDX0-F1
#
_cell.length_a   1.000
_cell.length_b   1.000
_cell.length_c   1.000
_cell.angle_alpha   90.00
_cell.angle_beta   90.00
_cell.angle_gamma   90.00
#
_symmetry.space_group_name_H-M   'P 1'
#
loop_
_entity.id
_entity.type
_entity.pdbx_description
1 polymer ?
#
loop_
_entity_poly.entity_id
_entity_poly.type
_entity_poly.pdbx_seq_one_letter_code
_entity_poly.pdbx_strand_id
1 'polypeptide(L)'
;MFELLQERQEKRSEGAEGTKQPDVQTFFSTKDEAEAVVAPYAETHEKRIKYDMLTTDFLASAGWPHLTENEALRKLIKALDPRYDLPSVGKVQRLLLPTLKNEIILSIKDRLRKAVSRTRRVSITLDMWSLIAACP
;
A
#
# COMPACT_ATOMS: atom_id res chain seq x y z
N MET A 1 73.71 -5.51 36.15
CA MET A 1 72.64 -6.10 35.31
C MET A 1 71.28 -5.66 35.84
N PHE A 2 71.02 -4.35 35.91
CA PHE A 2 69.73 -3.78 36.37
C PHE A 2 69.38 -2.47 35.62
N GLU A 3 70.37 -1.79 35.03
CA GLU A 3 70.18 -0.61 34.15
C GLU A 3 69.45 -0.92 32.82
N LEU A 4 69.70 -2.10 32.21
CA LEU A 4 69.15 -2.47 30.90
C LEU A 4 67.63 -2.76 30.88
N LEU A 5 67.02 -2.96 32.06
CA LEU A 5 65.58 -3.20 32.19
C LEU A 5 64.79 -1.89 32.39
N GLN A 6 65.41 -0.86 32.96
CA GLN A 6 64.77 0.43 33.19
C GLN A 6 64.69 1.23 31.89
N GLU A 7 65.73 1.21 31.06
CA GLU A 7 65.75 1.87 29.75
C GLU A 7 64.73 1.28 28.75
N ARG A 8 64.31 0.00 28.94
CA ARG A 8 63.26 -0.62 28.11
C ARG A 8 61.83 -0.25 28.51
N GLN A 9 61.60 0.18 29.75
CA GLN A 9 60.26 0.60 30.18
C GLN A 9 60.00 2.08 29.81
N GLU A 10 61.04 2.91 29.82
CA GLU A 10 60.91 4.34 29.50
C GLU A 10 60.72 4.61 27.99
N LYS A 11 61.25 3.73 27.12
CA LYS A 11 61.07 3.83 25.66
C LYS A 11 59.73 3.31 25.13
N ARG A 12 58.79 2.92 26.00
CA ARG A 12 57.43 2.52 25.58
C ARG A 12 56.39 3.63 25.74
N SER A 13 56.74 4.74 26.40
CA SER A 13 55.80 5.83 26.72
C SER A 13 55.87 7.03 25.75
N GLU A 14 56.72 6.99 24.73
CA GLU A 14 56.86 8.10 23.77
C GLU A 14 56.58 7.61 22.34
N GLY A 15 55.29 7.56 21.99
CA GLY A 15 54.87 7.23 20.63
C GLY A 15 53.37 7.14 20.46
N ALA A 16 52.82 8.12 19.74
CA ALA A 16 51.50 8.14 19.10
C ALA A 16 50.28 8.30 20.04
N GLU A 17 49.96 9.56 20.31
CA GLU A 17 48.73 10.18 19.80
C GLU A 17 47.48 9.30 19.86
N GLY A 18 46.59 9.62 20.81
CA GLY A 18 45.37 8.88 21.10
C GLY A 18 44.59 8.47 19.85
N THR A 19 44.76 7.22 19.45
CA THR A 19 43.85 6.55 18.53
C THR A 19 42.56 6.33 19.28
N LYS A 20 41.65 7.32 19.21
CA LYS A 20 40.23 7.11 19.48
C LYS A 20 39.83 5.86 18.70
N GLN A 21 39.42 4.80 19.40
CA GLN A 21 38.74 3.70 18.72
C GLN A 21 37.62 4.32 17.87
N PRO A 22 37.51 3.96 16.57
CA PRO A 22 36.36 4.39 15.80
C PRO A 22 35.14 3.83 16.53
N ASP A 23 34.28 4.75 16.98
CA ASP A 23 33.04 4.39 17.65
C ASP A 23 32.28 3.44 16.73
N VAL A 24 31.77 2.34 17.26
CA VAL A 24 31.04 1.36 16.45
C VAL A 24 29.79 2.02 15.83
N GLN A 25 29.29 3.12 16.43
CA GLN A 25 28.27 3.99 15.83
C GLN A 25 28.68 4.64 14.50
N THR A 26 29.98 4.76 14.17
CA THR A 26 30.41 5.25 12.86
C THR A 26 30.20 4.21 11.75
N PHE A 27 30.18 2.91 12.08
CA PHE A 27 29.93 1.82 11.13
C PHE A 27 28.44 1.53 10.95
N PHE A 28 27.67 1.72 12.01
CA PHE A 28 26.21 1.72 11.94
C PHE A 28 25.76 3.16 11.88
N SER A 29 25.79 3.76 10.68
CA SER A 29 24.87 4.86 10.43
C SER A 29 23.48 4.35 10.80
N THR A 30 22.98 4.74 11.98
CA THR A 30 21.57 5.00 12.16
C THR A 30 21.28 6.16 11.23
N LYS A 31 21.17 5.82 9.94
CA LYS A 31 20.30 6.54 9.05
C LYS A 31 18.95 6.33 9.69
N ASP A 32 18.65 7.19 10.67
CA ASP A 32 17.32 7.71 10.85
C ASP A 32 17.00 8.30 9.46
N GLU A 33 16.62 7.42 8.53
CA GLU A 33 15.63 7.77 7.54
C GLU A 33 14.43 8.14 8.39
N ALA A 34 14.44 9.38 8.89
CA ALA A 34 13.25 10.12 9.18
C ALA A 34 12.42 9.91 7.93
N GLU A 35 11.51 8.95 8.02
CA GLU A 35 10.60 8.55 6.97
C GLU A 35 9.97 9.86 6.56
N ALA A 36 10.47 10.42 5.45
CA ALA A 36 10.10 11.76 5.05
C ALA A 36 8.60 11.69 4.94
N VAL A 37 7.87 12.44 5.78
CA VAL A 37 6.41 12.32 5.88
C VAL A 37 5.85 12.79 4.55
N VAL A 38 5.76 11.88 3.59
CA VAL A 38 5.35 12.20 2.23
C VAL A 38 3.84 12.34 2.31
N ALA A 39 3.37 13.58 2.12
CA ALA A 39 1.96 13.89 2.21
C ALA A 39 1.12 12.93 1.33
N PRO A 40 0.05 12.34 1.88
CA PRO A 40 -0.85 11.50 1.12
C PRO A 40 -1.40 12.22 -0.12
N TYR A 41 -1.76 11.44 -1.14
CA TYR A 41 -2.41 12.03 -2.30
C TYR A 41 -3.73 12.69 -1.92
N ALA A 42 -3.96 13.91 -2.41
CA ALA A 42 -5.26 14.57 -2.31
C ALA A 42 -6.35 13.73 -2.99
N GLU A 43 -7.61 13.88 -2.56
CA GLU A 43 -8.73 13.11 -3.12
C GLU A 43 -8.94 13.37 -4.61
N THR A 44 -8.66 14.58 -5.08
CA THR A 44 -8.74 14.99 -6.49
C THR A 44 -7.53 14.57 -7.31
N HIS A 45 -6.50 14.00 -6.69
CA HIS A 45 -5.27 13.63 -7.38
C HIS A 45 -5.51 12.42 -8.29
N GLU A 46 -5.11 12.53 -9.56
CA GLU A 46 -5.38 11.52 -10.59
C GLU A 46 -4.92 10.11 -10.19
N LYS A 47 -3.71 9.99 -9.62
CA LYS A 47 -3.21 8.68 -9.13
C LYS A 47 -4.09 8.08 -8.04
N ARG A 48 -4.63 8.90 -7.13
CA ARG A 48 -5.50 8.41 -6.05
C ARG A 48 -6.83 7.92 -6.61
N ILE A 49 -7.42 8.68 -7.54
CA ILE A 49 -8.65 8.27 -8.23
C ILE A 49 -8.42 6.94 -8.96
N LYS A 50 -7.30 6.81 -9.69
CA LYS A 50 -6.95 5.58 -10.40
C LYS A 50 -6.75 4.40 -9.45
N TYR A 51 -6.02 4.57 -8.35
CA TYR A 51 -5.81 3.50 -7.37
C TYR A 51 -7.08 3.13 -6.62
N ASP A 52 -7.94 4.10 -6.27
CA ASP A 52 -9.24 3.84 -5.66
C ASP A 52 -10.13 3.00 -6.60
N MET A 53 -10.13 3.29 -7.91
CA MET A 53 -10.85 2.47 -8.90
C MET A 53 -10.28 1.05 -9.00
N LEU A 54 -8.95 0.90 -9.16
CA LEU A 54 -8.30 -0.42 -9.27
C LEU A 54 -8.51 -1.26 -8.00
N THR A 55 -8.39 -0.64 -6.83
CA THR A 55 -8.63 -1.30 -5.55
C THR A 55 -10.09 -1.73 -5.44
N THR A 56 -11.03 -0.88 -5.84
CA THR A 56 -12.47 -1.21 -5.79
C THR A 56 -12.81 -2.37 -6.73
N ASP A 57 -12.25 -2.39 -7.94
CA ASP A 57 -12.45 -3.48 -8.90
C ASP A 57 -11.92 -4.82 -8.36
N PHE A 58 -10.70 -4.80 -7.80
CA PHE A 58 -10.13 -5.97 -7.12
C PHE A 58 -11.02 -6.47 -5.98
N LEU A 59 -11.44 -5.59 -5.08
CA LEU A 59 -12.29 -5.96 -3.94
C LEU A 59 -13.66 -6.48 -4.37
N ALA A 60 -14.25 -5.88 -5.41
CA ALA A 60 -15.52 -6.32 -5.97
C ALA A 60 -15.40 -7.70 -6.62
N SER A 61 -14.30 -7.97 -7.33
CA SER A 61 -14.02 -9.27 -7.94
C SER A 61 -13.84 -10.38 -6.91
N ALA A 62 -13.24 -10.07 -5.76
CA ALA A 62 -13.05 -11.00 -4.65
C ALA A 62 -14.30 -11.14 -3.76
N GLY A 63 -15.26 -10.22 -3.86
CA GLY A 63 -16.43 -10.14 -2.99
C GLY A 63 -16.12 -9.73 -1.55
N TRP A 64 -14.94 -9.17 -1.28
CA TRP A 64 -14.44 -8.92 0.09
C TRP A 64 -14.13 -7.43 0.36
N PRO A 65 -15.16 -6.56 0.50
CA PRO A 65 -14.96 -5.12 0.71
C PRO A 65 -14.26 -4.79 2.06
N HIS A 66 -14.32 -5.71 3.02
CA HIS A 66 -13.69 -5.60 4.34
C HIS A 66 -12.17 -5.79 4.30
N LEU A 67 -11.59 -6.29 3.20
CA LEU A 67 -10.14 -6.40 3.04
C LEU A 67 -9.42 -5.06 3.16
N THR A 68 -10.12 -3.94 2.97
CA THR A 68 -9.53 -2.62 3.16
C THR A 68 -9.07 -2.37 4.60
N GLU A 69 -9.58 -3.11 5.59
CA GLU A 69 -9.15 -3.04 6.99
C GLU A 69 -7.98 -3.98 7.29
N ASN A 70 -7.58 -4.83 6.35
CA ASN A 70 -6.49 -5.77 6.56
C ASN A 70 -5.14 -5.04 6.66
N GLU A 71 -4.48 -5.20 7.79
CA GLU A 71 -3.23 -4.49 8.10
C GLU A 71 -2.05 -4.98 7.24
N ALA A 72 -1.99 -6.26 6.88
CA ALA A 72 -0.96 -6.78 5.99
C ALA A 72 -1.11 -6.19 4.58
N LEU A 73 -2.34 -6.04 4.09
CA LEU A 73 -2.62 -5.37 2.83
C LEU A 73 -2.24 -3.89 2.89
N ARG A 74 -2.56 -3.18 3.99
CA ARG A 74 -2.15 -1.78 4.19
C ARG A 74 -0.63 -1.61 4.12
N LYS A 75 0.12 -2.47 4.82
CA LYS A 75 1.59 -2.48 4.79
C LYS A 75 2.14 -2.77 3.41
N LEU A 76 1.56 -3.73 2.68
CA LEU A 76 1.96 -4.02 1.31
C LEU A 76 1.74 -2.81 0.39
N ILE A 77 0.57 -2.18 0.46
CA ILE A 77 0.27 -1.00 -0.36
C ILE A 77 1.18 0.17 0.00
N LYS A 78 1.50 0.39 1.27
CA LYS A 78 2.47 1.40 1.70
C LYS A 78 3.88 1.15 1.20
N ALA A 79 4.30 -0.12 1.14
CA ALA A 79 5.58 -0.49 0.55
C ALA A 79 5.64 -0.25 -0.97
N LEU A 80 4.50 -0.37 -1.67
CA LEU A 80 4.40 -0.10 -3.11
C LEU A 80 4.30 1.39 -3.43
N ASP A 81 3.48 2.13 -2.69
CA ASP A 81 3.35 3.59 -2.79
C ASP A 81 3.07 4.19 -1.40
N PRO A 82 4.08 4.83 -0.77
CA PRO A 82 3.93 5.44 0.56
C PRO A 82 2.88 6.54 0.63
N ARG A 83 2.55 7.19 -0.50
CA ARG A 83 1.60 8.33 -0.57
C ARG A 83 0.16 7.89 -0.76
N TYR A 84 -0.07 6.62 -1.05
CA TYR A 84 -1.41 6.08 -1.19
C TYR A 84 -1.87 5.44 0.12
N ASP A 85 -3.13 5.70 0.46
CA ASP A 85 -3.81 5.10 1.60
C ASP A 85 -5.03 4.36 1.09
N LEU A 86 -5.21 3.12 1.55
CA LEU A 86 -6.41 2.35 1.21
C LEU A 86 -7.68 3.09 1.63
N PRO A 87 -8.71 3.12 0.77
CA PRO A 87 -9.99 3.70 1.10
C PRO A 87 -10.61 2.94 2.28
N SER A 88 -11.34 3.64 3.15
CA SER A 88 -12.10 2.99 4.21
C SER A 88 -13.25 2.16 3.62
N VAL A 89 -13.71 1.15 4.37
CA VAL A 89 -14.89 0.35 3.99
C VAL A 89 -16.09 1.25 3.69
N GLY A 90 -16.30 2.29 4.51
CA GLY A 90 -17.37 3.26 4.30
C GLY A 90 -17.26 4.00 2.97
N LYS A 91 -16.05 4.42 2.56
CA LYS A 91 -15.82 5.06 1.26
C LYS A 91 -16.05 4.07 0.12
N VAL A 92 -15.54 2.84 0.24
CA VAL A 92 -15.75 1.78 -0.77
C VAL A 92 -17.25 1.53 -0.97
N GLN A 93 -17.99 1.32 0.11
CA GLN A 93 -19.41 0.97 0.05
C GLN A 93 -20.31 2.12 -0.42
N ARG A 94 -20.07 3.34 0.06
CA ARG A 94 -20.97 4.47 -0.19
C ARG A 94 -20.64 5.25 -1.46
N LEU A 95 -19.39 5.23 -1.90
CA LEU A 95 -18.95 6.06 -3.02
C LEU A 95 -18.41 5.23 -4.19
N LEU A 96 -17.44 4.36 -3.93
CA LEU A 96 -16.70 3.70 -5.02
C LEU A 96 -17.51 2.59 -5.69
N LEU A 97 -18.14 1.70 -4.91
CA LEU A 97 -18.98 0.62 -5.45
C LEU A 97 -20.19 1.16 -6.24
N PRO A 98 -20.94 2.18 -5.77
CA PRO A 98 -21.98 2.81 -6.57
C PRO A 98 -21.46 3.42 -7.88
N THR A 99 -20.29 4.08 -7.85
CA THR A 99 -19.66 4.64 -9.05
C THR A 99 -19.31 3.54 -10.06
N LEU A 100 -18.65 2.47 -9.62
CA LEU A 100 -18.30 1.32 -10.46
C LEU A 100 -19.55 0.65 -11.06
N LYS A 101 -20.60 0.46 -10.24
CA LYS A 101 -21.90 -0.06 -10.71
C LYS A 101 -22.48 0.81 -11.81
N ASN A 102 -22.43 2.13 -11.68
CA ASN A 102 -22.95 3.05 -12.69
C ASN A 102 -22.17 2.97 -14.00
N GLU A 103 -20.84 2.89 -13.94
CA GLU A 103 -19.99 2.68 -15.13
C GLU A 103 -20.33 1.38 -15.85
N ILE A 104 -20.49 0.28 -15.10
CA ILE A 104 -20.88 -1.03 -15.65
C ILE A 104 -22.26 -0.96 -16.30
N ILE A 105 -23.25 -0.35 -15.63
CA ILE A 105 -24.61 -0.18 -16.19
C ILE A 105 -24.56 0.62 -17.49
N LEU A 106 -23.81 1.71 -17.54
CA LEU A 106 -23.67 2.54 -18.75
C LEU A 106 -23.00 1.77 -19.89
N SER A 107 -21.93 1.03 -19.60
CA SER A 107 -21.23 0.18 -20.56
C SER A 107 -22.14 -0.90 -21.14
N ILE A 108 -22.89 -1.61 -20.27
CA ILE A 108 -23.86 -2.62 -20.70
C ILE A 108 -24.96 -1.98 -21.55
N LYS A 109 -25.50 -0.82 -21.14
CA LYS A 109 -26.53 -0.10 -21.88
C LYS A 109 -26.07 0.30 -23.28
N ASP A 110 -24.84 0.78 -23.42
CA ASP A 110 -24.27 1.12 -24.73
C ASP A 110 -24.08 -0.12 -25.62
N ARG A 111 -23.54 -1.21 -25.05
CA ARG A 111 -23.40 -2.50 -25.75
C ARG A 111 -24.74 -3.06 -26.19
N LEU A 112 -25.77 -2.99 -25.35
CA LEU A 112 -27.13 -3.41 -25.68
C LEU A 112 -27.72 -2.54 -26.79
N ARG A 113 -27.57 -1.21 -26.73
CA ARG A 113 -28.02 -0.31 -27.80
C ARG A 113 -27.40 -0.68 -29.15
N LYS A 114 -26.08 -0.95 -29.17
CA LYS A 114 -25.35 -1.41 -30.36
C LYS A 114 -25.81 -2.79 -30.83
N ALA A 115 -26.16 -3.69 -29.92
CA ALA A 115 -26.67 -5.01 -30.27
C ALA A 115 -28.09 -4.94 -30.88
N VAL A 116 -28.98 -4.14 -30.30
CA VAL A 116 -30.35 -3.89 -30.80
C VAL A 116 -30.33 -3.20 -32.17
N SER A 117 -29.41 -2.27 -32.41
CA SER A 117 -29.31 -1.62 -33.73
C SER A 117 -28.80 -2.55 -34.83
N ARG A 118 -27.97 -3.55 -34.47
CA ARG A 118 -27.42 -4.54 -35.42
C ARG A 118 -28.30 -5.76 -35.62
N THR A 119 -29.14 -6.09 -34.63
CA THR A 119 -29.86 -7.36 -34.58
C THR A 119 -31.35 -7.10 -34.39
N ARG A 120 -32.20 -7.71 -35.21
CA ARG A 120 -33.66 -7.55 -35.13
C ARG A 120 -34.31 -8.12 -33.87
N ARG A 121 -33.59 -8.95 -33.11
CA ARG A 121 -34.13 -9.67 -31.94
C ARG A 121 -33.12 -9.63 -30.80
N VAL A 122 -33.63 -9.29 -29.61
CA VAL A 122 -32.92 -9.37 -28.34
C VAL A 122 -33.87 -10.04 -27.35
N SER A 123 -33.40 -11.08 -26.67
CA SER A 123 -34.14 -11.75 -25.60
C SER A 123 -33.50 -11.38 -24.25
N ILE A 124 -34.33 -11.08 -23.27
CA ILE A 124 -33.91 -10.80 -21.89
C ILE A 124 -34.50 -11.90 -21.02
N THR A 125 -33.65 -12.59 -20.28
CA THR A 125 -34.06 -13.62 -19.32
C THR A 125 -33.96 -13.06 -17.91
N LEU A 126 -35.00 -13.22 -17.11
CA LEU A 126 -35.01 -12.88 -15.70
C LEU A 126 -34.96 -14.18 -14.89
N ASP A 127 -34.08 -14.22 -13.91
CA ASP A 127 -33.96 -15.31 -12.96
C ASP A 127 -34.24 -14.78 -11.55
N MET A 128 -35.14 -15.46 -10.83
CA MET A 128 -35.62 -15.00 -9.52
C MET A 128 -35.63 -16.18 -8.55
N TRP A 129 -34.87 -16.03 -7.47
CA TRP A 129 -34.79 -17.01 -6.37
C TRP A 129 -35.19 -16.34 -5.06
N SER A 130 -35.80 -17.11 -4.16
CA SER A 130 -36.08 -16.68 -2.79
C SER A 130 -35.08 -17.34 -1.85
N LEU A 131 -34.29 -16.53 -1.14
CA LEU A 131 -33.41 -17.01 -0.09
C LEU A 131 -34.20 -17.09 1.23
N ILE A 132 -34.45 -18.30 1.72
CA ILE A 132 -35.03 -18.49 3.05
C ILE A 132 -33.86 -18.45 4.04
N ALA A 133 -33.65 -17.29 4.68
CA ALA A 133 -32.75 -17.20 5.81
C ALA A 133 -33.47 -17.76 7.04
N ALA A 134 -33.14 -18.99 7.43
CA ALA A 134 -33.49 -19.49 8.75
C ALA A 134 -32.62 -18.74 9.78
N CYS A 135 -33.20 -17.77 10.48
CA CYS A 135 -32.59 -17.27 11.71
C CYS A 135 -32.65 -18.38 12.77
N PRO A 136 -31.51 -18.77 13.38
CA PRO A 136 -31.50 -19.70 14.51
C PRO A 136 -32.17 -19.11 15.76
#